data_AF-A0A925RFF4-F1
#
_entry.id   AF-A0A925RFF4-F1
#
_cell.length_a   1.000
_cell.length_b   1.000
_cell.length_c   1.000
_cell.angle_alpha   90.00
_cell.angle_beta   90.00
_cell.angle_gamma   90.00
#
_symmetry.space_group_name_H-M   'P 1'
#
loop_
_entity.id
_entity.type
_entity.pdbx_description
1 polymer ?
#
loop_
_entity_poly.entity_id
_entity_poly.type
_entity_poly.pdbx_seq_one_letter_code
_entity_poly.pdbx_strand_id
1 'polypeptide(L)'
;MEATPHHQSLQPLAQQLQVHTRSLPNATLMQIQCVVKQGNLMVLGQHPPDDIPEPQIVFNALEQAILALLPTCGELALGSDVSAQAKLYLRVLGERQPYASRSVPLRLPTQESLLATESTEVAAPEREEPTASLVETSDRIVSNQEHTNEASATTDSIYDPTYVEASDLTQLDLALEPSIGETPSRQARSALIPWLLAGVGVSVAGFTAGLWVMSRPCVLGACEPLQTAQTLSQQSLQVMETAKTGQELQQAQQKLTEATRLLQSVPAWSSHHGDAQALQQAYQPHVQTLDRVLAAESQADTATQKSQAMPQPIATLQATQALWREAIAQLQTVPQTDALYAFAQQHLVAYETNRVAIATLITAEQQAQKKLALAKETVKVADARQGIAQTSESWQLAQSTWQVAINTLREIPTSTTSYTEAQQLLAGYQGKLAVARDRATQEQIAKKAFTQALALAQRAEAVQRQNQWSQAVATWRDALTTIKQVPNNTAYSDPAQPLITSYGTALKQAEAQLQVAAATQRTRNDLNRICTGSPRMCSYTIANNAIRVQFTPAYERQLRTAFVVGQAGDKSTLGGVVNHIETLQTALQTIADNAGLPLEVYSADGSELIGSFNPKG
;
A
#
# COMPACT_ATOMS: atom_id res chain seq x y z
N MET A 1 -15.21 -41.75 -16.07
CA MET A 1 -14.19 -40.96 -16.78
C MET A 1 -14.88 -39.70 -17.27
N GLU A 2 -14.59 -38.48 -16.82
CA GLU A 2 -13.46 -37.98 -16.04
C GLU A 2 -13.80 -36.59 -15.46
N ALA A 3 -13.28 -36.37 -14.24
CA ALA A 3 -12.88 -35.11 -13.61
C ALA A 3 -13.84 -33.91 -13.54
N THR A 4 -14.51 -33.79 -12.40
CA THR A 4 -14.91 -32.53 -11.74
C THR A 4 -13.72 -31.57 -11.55
N PRO A 5 -13.81 -30.27 -11.90
CA PRO A 5 -12.86 -29.29 -11.42
C PRO A 5 -13.29 -28.78 -10.03
N HIS A 6 -12.36 -28.78 -9.09
CA HIS A 6 -12.51 -28.22 -7.75
C HIS A 6 -13.14 -26.83 -7.79
N HIS A 7 -14.37 -26.68 -7.26
CA HIS A 7 -15.01 -25.40 -7.03
C HIS A 7 -14.51 -24.86 -5.68
N GLN A 8 -13.29 -24.32 -5.64
CA GLN A 8 -12.94 -23.37 -4.58
C GLN A 8 -13.80 -22.13 -4.79
N SER A 9 -14.59 -21.78 -3.77
CA SER A 9 -15.50 -20.63 -3.83
C SER A 9 -14.68 -19.35 -3.99
N LEU A 10 -14.72 -18.72 -5.17
CA LEU A 10 -14.14 -17.39 -5.43
C LEU A 10 -15.05 -16.25 -4.93
N GLN A 11 -16.10 -16.59 -4.20
CA GLN A 11 -17.05 -15.66 -3.62
C GLN A 11 -16.41 -14.68 -2.61
N PRO A 12 -15.42 -15.06 -1.78
CA PRO A 12 -14.72 -14.12 -0.91
C PRO A 12 -13.94 -13.07 -1.70
N LEU A 13 -13.26 -13.48 -2.78
CA LEU A 13 -12.54 -12.57 -3.68
C LEU A 13 -13.53 -11.61 -4.36
N ALA A 14 -14.64 -12.13 -4.89
CA ALA A 14 -15.68 -11.30 -5.50
C ALA A 14 -16.25 -10.27 -4.50
N GLN A 15 -16.48 -10.66 -3.24
CA GLN A 15 -16.95 -9.74 -2.20
C GLN A 15 -15.93 -8.65 -1.86
N GLN A 16 -14.65 -8.98 -1.73
CA GLN A 16 -13.61 -7.98 -1.46
C GLN A 16 -13.43 -7.00 -2.62
N LEU A 17 -13.47 -7.49 -3.87
CA LEU A 17 -13.45 -6.65 -5.07
C LEU A 17 -14.71 -5.78 -5.16
N GLN A 18 -15.86 -6.29 -4.73
CA GLN A 18 -17.10 -5.52 -4.71
C GLN A 18 -17.05 -4.39 -3.68
N VAL A 19 -16.41 -4.58 -2.52
CA VAL A 19 -16.18 -3.48 -1.57
C VAL A 19 -15.31 -2.38 -2.17
N HIS A 20 -14.27 -2.75 -2.94
CA HIS A 20 -13.37 -1.79 -3.58
C HIS A 20 -14.03 -1.00 -4.72
N THR A 21 -14.97 -1.60 -5.44
CA THR A 21 -15.66 -0.93 -6.55
C THR A 21 -16.76 0.01 -6.06
N ARG A 22 -17.35 -0.23 -4.88
CA ARG A 22 -18.36 0.67 -4.27
C ARG A 22 -17.84 2.07 -3.93
N SER A 23 -16.53 2.25 -3.77
CA SER A 23 -15.93 3.57 -3.50
C SER A 23 -15.64 4.37 -4.78
N LEU A 24 -15.85 3.78 -5.96
CA LEU A 24 -15.58 4.43 -7.25
C LEU A 24 -16.81 5.22 -7.74
N PRO A 25 -16.60 6.39 -8.38
CA PRO A 25 -17.68 7.15 -8.98
C PRO A 25 -18.35 6.33 -10.10
N ASN A 26 -19.69 6.35 -10.10
CA ASN A 26 -20.55 5.66 -11.05
C ASN A 26 -20.41 4.12 -11.11
N ALA A 27 -19.92 3.49 -10.04
CA ALA A 27 -19.83 2.02 -9.91
C ALA A 27 -20.43 1.49 -8.60
N THR A 28 -21.23 2.30 -7.91
CA THR A 28 -21.74 1.98 -6.56
C THR A 28 -22.68 0.79 -6.54
N LEU A 29 -23.41 0.57 -7.63
CA LEU A 29 -24.34 -0.57 -7.81
C LEU A 29 -23.72 -1.71 -8.60
N MET A 30 -22.41 -1.70 -8.82
CA MET A 30 -21.72 -2.72 -9.59
C MET A 30 -21.68 -4.07 -8.85
N GLN A 31 -21.99 -5.14 -9.58
CA GLN A 31 -21.87 -6.53 -9.12
C GLN A 31 -20.64 -7.19 -9.72
N ILE A 32 -19.81 -7.79 -8.87
CA ILE A 32 -18.58 -8.48 -9.29
C ILE A 32 -18.78 -9.99 -9.23
N GLN A 33 -18.39 -10.69 -10.29
CA GLN A 33 -18.34 -12.15 -10.35
C GLN A 33 -16.94 -12.60 -10.77
N CYS A 34 -16.41 -13.62 -10.10
CA CYS A 34 -15.07 -14.15 -10.35
C CYS A 34 -15.15 -15.65 -10.70
N VAL A 35 -14.44 -16.06 -11.76
CA VAL A 35 -14.34 -17.46 -12.19
C VAL A 35 -12.91 -17.73 -12.67
N VAL A 36 -12.33 -18.88 -12.34
CA VAL A 36 -11.08 -19.34 -12.95
C VAL A 36 -11.41 -20.29 -14.10
N LYS A 37 -10.87 -20.01 -15.29
CA LYS A 37 -11.01 -20.86 -16.48
C LYS A 37 -9.66 -21.00 -17.18
N GLN A 38 -9.23 -22.24 -17.42
CA GLN A 38 -7.96 -22.55 -18.09
C GLN A 38 -6.75 -21.82 -17.46
N GLY A 39 -6.66 -21.82 -16.12
CA GLY A 39 -5.57 -21.18 -15.39
C GLY A 39 -5.59 -19.64 -15.37
N ASN A 40 -6.62 -19.00 -15.94
CA ASN A 40 -6.78 -17.54 -15.93
C ASN A 40 -7.94 -17.12 -15.04
N LEU A 41 -7.74 -16.06 -14.26
CA LEU A 41 -8.80 -15.44 -13.46
C LEU A 41 -9.65 -14.55 -14.36
N MET A 42 -10.94 -14.81 -14.45
CA MET A 42 -11.90 -13.95 -15.14
C MET A 42 -12.74 -13.20 -14.11
N VAL A 43 -12.76 -11.88 -14.22
CA VAL A 43 -13.55 -10.99 -13.36
C VAL A 43 -14.53 -10.22 -14.22
N LEU A 44 -15.81 -10.34 -13.90
CA LEU A 44 -16.90 -9.66 -14.60
C LEU A 44 -17.56 -8.64 -13.67
N GLY A 45 -17.48 -7.36 -14.02
CA GLY A 45 -18.23 -6.28 -13.40
C GLY A 45 -19.51 -5.98 -14.19
N GLN A 46 -20.66 -6.04 -13.53
CA GLN A 46 -21.96 -5.72 -14.09
C GLN A 46 -22.54 -4.49 -13.42
N HIS A 47 -23.03 -3.52 -14.19
CA HIS A 47 -23.65 -2.32 -13.65
C HIS A 47 -25.00 -2.04 -14.34
N PRO A 48 -25.94 -1.34 -13.66
CA PRO A 48 -27.18 -0.91 -14.30
C PRO A 48 -26.91 0.15 -15.39
N PRO A 49 -27.81 0.30 -16.39
CA PRO A 49 -27.62 1.22 -17.51
C PRO A 49 -27.50 2.69 -17.10
N ASP A 50 -28.04 3.07 -15.95
CA ASP A 50 -28.02 4.44 -15.44
C ASP A 50 -26.74 4.81 -14.67
N ASP A 51 -25.88 3.82 -14.38
CA ASP A 51 -24.65 3.98 -13.59
C ASP A 51 -23.46 3.48 -14.41
N ILE A 52 -23.08 4.21 -15.47
CA ILE A 52 -22.01 3.81 -16.40
C ILE A 52 -20.66 4.35 -15.90
N PRO A 53 -19.76 3.49 -15.38
CA PRO A 53 -18.46 3.93 -14.92
C PRO A 53 -17.46 4.06 -16.05
N GLU A 54 -16.44 4.90 -15.83
CA GLU A 54 -15.32 5.02 -16.74
C GLU A 54 -14.46 3.74 -16.71
N PRO A 55 -14.32 3.00 -17.83
CA PRO A 55 -13.69 1.67 -17.83
C PRO A 55 -12.25 1.66 -17.33
N GLN A 56 -11.47 2.70 -17.66
CA GLN A 56 -10.08 2.85 -17.22
C GLN A 56 -9.97 2.91 -15.69
N ILE A 57 -10.85 3.68 -15.05
CA ILE A 57 -10.87 3.84 -13.59
C ILE A 57 -11.22 2.51 -12.92
N VAL A 58 -12.25 1.82 -13.40
CA VAL A 58 -12.68 0.54 -12.82
C VAL A 58 -11.65 -0.55 -13.03
N PHE A 59 -11.06 -0.66 -14.23
CA PHE A 59 -10.03 -1.66 -14.47
C PHE A 59 -8.78 -1.42 -13.64
N ASN A 60 -8.33 -0.18 -13.48
CA ASN A 60 -7.20 0.14 -12.61
C ASN A 60 -7.50 -0.21 -11.14
N ALA A 61 -8.70 0.09 -10.67
CA ALA A 61 -9.10 -0.25 -9.29
C ALA A 61 -9.19 -1.77 -9.07
N LEU A 62 -9.79 -2.50 -10.02
CA LEU A 62 -9.89 -3.96 -9.95
C LEU A 62 -8.50 -4.62 -10.04
N GLU A 63 -7.63 -4.14 -10.94
CA GLU A 63 -6.24 -4.60 -11.05
C GLU A 63 -5.48 -4.42 -9.73
N GLN A 64 -5.53 -3.22 -9.15
CA GLN A 64 -4.87 -2.93 -7.88
C GLN A 64 -5.42 -3.79 -6.73
N ALA A 65 -6.74 -3.96 -6.66
CA ALA A 65 -7.37 -4.78 -5.64
C ALA A 65 -6.99 -6.26 -5.80
N ILE A 66 -6.96 -6.80 -7.03
CA ILE A 66 -6.51 -8.16 -7.30
C ILE A 66 -5.05 -8.33 -6.88
N LEU A 67 -4.15 -7.43 -7.31
CA LEU A 67 -2.72 -7.49 -6.98
C LEU A 67 -2.46 -7.39 -5.46
N ALA A 68 -3.23 -6.58 -4.74
CA ALA A 68 -3.13 -6.46 -3.28
C ALA A 68 -3.64 -7.70 -2.54
N LEU A 69 -4.58 -8.44 -3.13
CA LEU A 69 -5.17 -9.66 -2.57
C LEU A 69 -4.38 -10.93 -2.95
N LEU A 70 -3.50 -10.88 -3.96
CA LEU A 70 -2.65 -12.02 -4.35
C LEU A 70 -1.80 -12.60 -3.21
N PRO A 71 -1.13 -11.81 -2.34
CA PRO A 71 -0.31 -12.35 -1.24
C PRO A 71 -1.13 -13.01 -0.13
N THR A 72 -2.42 -12.64 -0.02
CA THR A 72 -3.35 -13.17 0.99
C THR A 72 -4.20 -14.34 0.44
N CYS A 73 -4.37 -14.40 -0.88
CA CYS A 73 -5.07 -15.49 -1.57
C CYS A 73 -4.07 -16.56 -2.06
N GLY A 74 -3.30 -17.16 -1.13
CA GLY A 74 -2.35 -18.25 -1.43
C GLY A 74 -2.98 -19.56 -1.92
N GLU A 75 -4.29 -19.58 -2.16
CA GLU A 75 -5.08 -20.75 -2.56
C GLU A 75 -5.82 -20.58 -3.89
N LEU A 76 -5.65 -19.46 -4.61
CA LEU A 76 -6.11 -19.40 -5.99
C LEU A 76 -5.33 -20.48 -6.76
N ALA A 77 -5.98 -21.57 -7.13
CA ALA A 77 -5.45 -22.65 -7.97
C ALA A 77 -5.14 -22.17 -9.42
N LEU A 78 -4.54 -20.99 -9.53
CA LEU A 78 -3.76 -20.54 -10.67
C LEU A 78 -2.52 -21.44 -10.63
N GLY A 79 -2.52 -22.48 -11.46
CA GLY A 79 -1.44 -23.46 -11.50
C GLY A 79 -0.07 -22.79 -11.51
N SER A 80 0.93 -23.47 -10.97
CA SER A 80 2.33 -23.03 -10.84
C SER A 80 3.05 -22.70 -12.17
N ASP A 81 2.31 -22.59 -13.27
CA ASP A 81 2.82 -22.19 -14.58
C ASP A 81 2.83 -20.66 -14.71
N VAL A 82 3.97 -20.19 -15.23
CA VAL A 82 4.55 -18.85 -15.14
C VAL A 82 3.81 -17.77 -15.98
N SER A 83 2.52 -17.95 -16.26
CA SER A 83 1.73 -17.07 -17.14
C SER A 83 0.24 -16.91 -16.79
N ALA A 84 -0.11 -16.98 -15.51
CA ALA A 84 -1.46 -16.63 -15.06
C ALA A 84 -1.81 -15.17 -15.40
N GLN A 85 -2.91 -14.96 -16.13
CA GLN A 85 -3.45 -13.62 -16.44
C GLN A 85 -4.84 -13.46 -15.83
N ALA A 86 -5.15 -12.24 -15.37
CA ALA A 86 -6.50 -11.83 -15.05
C ALA A 86 -7.14 -11.13 -16.26
N LYS A 87 -8.31 -11.61 -16.69
CA LYS A 87 -9.13 -10.94 -17.70
C LYS A 87 -10.31 -10.25 -17.03
N LEU A 88 -10.34 -8.94 -17.14
CA LEU A 88 -11.37 -8.07 -16.58
C LEU A 88 -12.38 -7.73 -17.67
N TYR A 89 -13.67 -7.79 -17.35
CA TYR A 89 -14.78 -7.50 -18.25
C TYR A 89 -15.78 -6.56 -17.60
N LEU A 90 -16.30 -5.59 -18.34
CA LEU A 90 -17.41 -4.73 -17.91
C LEU A 90 -18.61 -4.91 -18.82
N ARG A 91 -19.79 -5.01 -18.21
CA ARG A 91 -21.04 -5.30 -18.90
C ARG A 91 -22.21 -4.54 -18.27
N VAL A 92 -23.17 -4.14 -19.10
CA VAL A 92 -24.46 -3.62 -18.61
C VAL A 92 -25.36 -4.78 -18.18
N LEU A 93 -26.10 -4.61 -17.09
CA LEU A 93 -27.02 -5.63 -16.58
C LEU A 93 -28.11 -5.94 -17.64
N GLY A 94 -28.26 -7.22 -18.01
CA GLY A 94 -29.18 -7.68 -19.05
C GLY A 94 -28.55 -7.87 -20.43
N GLU A 95 -27.37 -7.29 -20.69
CA GLU A 95 -26.66 -7.47 -21.95
C GLU A 95 -25.85 -8.78 -21.99
N ARG A 96 -25.74 -9.38 -23.18
CA ARG A 96 -24.98 -10.63 -23.36
C ARG A 96 -23.48 -10.40 -23.48
N GLN A 97 -23.05 -9.32 -24.13
CA GLN A 97 -21.64 -9.04 -24.42
C GLN A 97 -21.08 -7.93 -23.52
N PRO A 98 -19.84 -8.06 -23.02
CA PRO A 98 -19.16 -6.97 -22.34
C PRO A 98 -18.82 -5.85 -23.34
N TYR A 99 -18.93 -4.60 -22.90
CA TYR A 99 -18.61 -3.42 -23.73
C TYR A 99 -17.14 -2.98 -23.57
N ALA A 100 -16.45 -3.47 -22.55
CA ALA A 100 -15.02 -3.21 -22.34
C ALA A 100 -14.34 -4.44 -21.71
N SER A 101 -13.05 -4.65 -22.04
CA SER A 101 -12.23 -5.71 -21.44
C SER A 101 -10.76 -5.32 -21.35
N ARG A 102 -10.05 -5.83 -20.34
CA ARG A 102 -8.60 -5.64 -20.18
C ARG A 102 -7.94 -6.90 -19.62
N SER A 103 -6.78 -7.25 -20.14
CA SER A 103 -5.94 -8.34 -19.63
C SER A 103 -4.83 -7.78 -18.75
N VAL A 104 -4.59 -8.41 -17.61
CA VAL A 104 -3.60 -8.01 -16.60
C VAL A 104 -2.73 -9.22 -16.25
N PRO A 105 -1.39 -9.10 -16.29
CA PRO A 105 -0.51 -10.19 -15.85
C PRO A 105 -0.51 -10.32 -14.33
N LEU A 106 -0.72 -11.53 -13.80
CA LEU A 106 -0.66 -11.83 -12.36
C LEU A 106 0.74 -12.34 -12.01
N ARG A 107 1.76 -11.47 -12.08
CA ARG A 107 3.12 -11.80 -11.61
C ARG A 107 3.38 -11.07 -10.29
N LEU A 108 3.80 -11.80 -9.26
CA LEU A 108 4.50 -11.17 -8.15
C LEU A 108 5.89 -10.71 -8.67
N PRO A 109 6.37 -9.52 -8.30
CA PRO A 109 7.70 -9.09 -8.67
C PRO A 109 8.73 -10.00 -7.98
N THR A 110 9.33 -10.93 -8.72
CA THR A 110 10.49 -11.68 -8.28
C THR A 110 11.71 -10.76 -8.31
N GLN A 111 12.50 -10.81 -7.24
CA GLN A 111 13.64 -9.94 -6.96
C GLN A 111 14.78 -9.99 -8.01
N GLU A 112 14.69 -10.84 -9.03
CA GLU A 112 15.65 -10.94 -10.15
C GLU A 112 15.45 -9.88 -11.24
N SER A 113 14.31 -9.17 -11.28
CA SER A 113 14.07 -8.13 -12.31
C SER A 113 14.74 -6.77 -12.02
N LEU A 114 15.70 -6.72 -11.09
CA LEU A 114 16.50 -5.51 -10.79
C LEU A 114 17.94 -5.57 -11.33
N LEU A 115 18.34 -6.67 -11.99
CA LEU A 115 19.69 -6.79 -12.58
C LEU A 115 19.73 -6.96 -14.10
N ALA A 116 18.60 -7.00 -14.80
CA ALA A 116 18.56 -7.15 -16.25
C ALA A 116 18.11 -5.86 -16.94
N THR A 117 18.78 -4.74 -16.70
CA THR A 117 18.69 -3.56 -17.58
C THR A 117 20.01 -2.80 -17.64
N GLU A 118 21.10 -3.54 -17.86
CA GLU A 118 22.36 -2.93 -18.28
C GLU A 118 23.05 -3.85 -19.28
N SER A 119 22.40 -4.05 -20.44
CA SER A 119 23.00 -4.54 -21.69
C SER A 119 21.92 -4.49 -22.78
N THR A 120 21.72 -3.32 -23.39
CA THR A 120 21.06 -3.25 -24.72
C THR A 120 22.16 -3.31 -25.76
N GLU A 121 22.45 -4.54 -26.18
CA GLU A 121 23.13 -4.84 -27.42
C GLU A 121 22.22 -4.43 -28.58
N VAL A 122 22.80 -3.67 -29.50
CA VAL A 122 22.14 -3.14 -30.70
C VAL A 122 21.91 -4.30 -31.68
N ALA A 123 20.69 -4.83 -31.74
CA ALA A 123 20.23 -5.65 -32.84
C ALA A 123 19.46 -4.77 -33.84
N ALA A 124 20.10 -4.47 -34.97
CA ALA A 124 19.48 -3.84 -36.14
C ALA A 124 18.71 -4.88 -36.98
N PRO A 125 17.70 -4.46 -37.77
CA PRO A 125 16.62 -5.34 -38.23
C PRO A 125 16.97 -6.14 -39.49
N GLU A 126 16.47 -7.38 -39.55
CA GLU A 126 16.33 -8.16 -40.79
C GLU A 126 15.50 -7.39 -41.81
N ARG A 127 16.07 -7.18 -42.99
CA ARG A 127 15.39 -6.71 -44.18
C ARG A 127 15.76 -7.66 -45.32
N GLU A 128 14.73 -8.20 -45.96
CA GLU A 128 14.79 -9.10 -47.11
C GLU A 128 15.69 -8.55 -48.24
N GLU A 129 16.49 -9.44 -48.85
CA GLU A 129 17.22 -9.21 -50.09
C GLU A 129 16.26 -8.90 -51.26
N PRO A 130 16.76 -8.23 -52.33
CA PRO A 130 17.22 -9.04 -53.46
C PRO A 130 18.53 -8.56 -54.12
N THR A 131 19.39 -9.56 -54.38
CA THR A 131 20.22 -9.78 -55.59
C THR A 131 21.25 -8.75 -56.09
N ALA A 132 22.50 -9.24 -56.11
CA ALA A 132 23.52 -9.16 -57.17
C ALA A 132 24.23 -7.81 -57.43
N SER A 133 25.53 -7.74 -57.15
CA SER A 133 26.59 -8.06 -58.14
C SER A 133 27.99 -7.86 -57.54
N LEU A 134 28.91 -8.70 -58.03
CA LEU A 134 30.35 -8.78 -57.76
C LEU A 134 31.10 -7.45 -57.89
N VAL A 135 32.20 -7.27 -57.13
CA VAL A 135 33.59 -7.10 -57.62
C VAL A 135 34.60 -7.18 -56.45
N GLU A 136 35.70 -7.89 -56.72
CA GLU A 136 36.92 -8.12 -55.95
C GLU A 136 37.63 -6.85 -55.43
N THR A 137 38.35 -6.92 -54.30
CA THR A 137 39.83 -7.13 -54.30
C THR A 137 40.45 -7.01 -52.90
N SER A 138 41.15 -8.08 -52.53
CA SER A 138 42.52 -8.21 -52.00
C SER A 138 43.11 -7.37 -50.85
N ASP A 139 43.91 -8.13 -50.08
CA ASP A 139 45.17 -7.79 -49.38
C ASP A 139 45.06 -7.19 -47.97
N ARG A 140 45.94 -7.50 -47.00
CA ARG A 140 46.86 -8.60 -46.65
C ARG A 140 47.44 -8.15 -45.30
N ILE A 141 47.55 -9.06 -44.32
CA ILE A 141 48.66 -9.25 -43.36
C ILE A 141 49.13 -8.03 -42.51
N VAL A 142 49.17 -8.19 -41.18
CA VAL A 142 50.41 -8.28 -40.37
C VAL A 142 50.01 -8.39 -38.89
N SER A 143 50.38 -9.53 -38.31
CA SER A 143 50.54 -9.76 -36.87
C SER A 143 51.73 -8.95 -36.37
N ASN A 144 51.69 -8.43 -35.13
CA ASN A 144 52.88 -8.47 -34.29
C ASN A 144 52.49 -8.41 -32.81
N GLN A 145 53.07 -9.38 -32.12
CA GLN A 145 53.08 -9.61 -30.69
C GLN A 145 54.46 -9.15 -30.17
N GLU A 146 54.54 -9.06 -28.84
CA GLU A 146 55.74 -9.20 -28.00
C GLU A 146 56.35 -7.99 -27.26
N HIS A 147 56.46 -8.24 -25.95
CA HIS A 147 57.63 -8.08 -25.08
C HIS A 147 57.82 -6.73 -24.37
N THR A 148 57.55 -6.65 -23.06
CA THR A 148 58.31 -7.11 -21.85
C THR A 148 59.21 -6.00 -21.29
N ASN A 149 59.13 -5.78 -19.97
CA ASN A 149 60.24 -5.88 -19.01
C ASN A 149 59.87 -5.19 -17.68
N GLU A 150 59.86 -5.99 -16.60
CA GLU A 150 60.70 -5.91 -15.38
C GLU A 150 61.47 -4.60 -15.09
N ALA A 151 61.80 -4.16 -13.87
CA ALA A 151 61.69 -4.57 -12.46
C ALA A 151 62.10 -3.28 -11.65
N SER A 152 61.91 -3.03 -10.36
CA SER A 152 62.40 -3.73 -9.16
C SER A 152 62.10 -2.86 -7.92
N ALA A 153 61.59 -3.51 -6.86
CA ALA A 153 62.05 -3.51 -5.46
C ALA A 153 62.30 -2.16 -4.72
N THR A 154 61.77 -1.96 -3.51
CA THR A 154 62.35 -2.52 -2.27
C THR A 154 61.34 -2.96 -1.20
N THR A 155 61.72 -4.11 -0.64
CA THR A 155 61.40 -4.84 0.60
C THR A 155 61.17 -3.99 1.86
N ASP A 156 60.15 -4.35 2.66
CA ASP A 156 60.40 -4.72 4.05
C ASP A 156 59.52 -5.92 4.46
N SER A 157 60.15 -6.86 5.13
CA SER A 157 59.68 -8.20 5.46
C SER A 157 59.13 -8.24 6.89
N ILE A 158 58.18 -9.12 7.20
CA ILE A 158 58.25 -10.10 8.32
C ILE A 158 57.02 -11.03 8.23
N TYR A 159 57.27 -12.20 7.64
CA TYR A 159 56.94 -13.57 8.04
C TYR A 159 55.54 -13.94 8.61
N ASP A 160 54.83 -14.77 7.85
CA ASP A 160 53.85 -15.82 8.24
C ASP A 160 54.60 -17.17 8.25
N PRO A 161 54.26 -18.18 9.10
CA PRO A 161 53.37 -19.24 8.60
C PRO A 161 52.48 -19.94 9.65
N THR A 162 51.36 -20.46 9.15
CA THR A 162 50.46 -21.50 9.70
C THR A 162 51.15 -22.80 10.15
N TYR A 163 50.71 -23.43 11.28
CA TYR A 163 50.18 -24.82 11.39
C TYR A 163 49.91 -25.27 12.87
N VAL A 164 48.69 -25.81 13.09
CA VAL A 164 48.30 -27.02 13.88
C VAL A 164 48.16 -27.11 15.43
N GLU A 165 46.99 -27.69 15.78
CA GLU A 165 46.53 -28.48 16.95
C GLU A 165 46.73 -27.96 18.39
N ALA A 166 45.59 -27.78 19.08
CA ALA A 166 45.25 -28.61 20.24
C ALA A 166 43.73 -28.59 20.51
N SER A 167 43.15 -29.79 20.43
CA SER A 167 42.01 -30.32 21.19
C SER A 167 42.15 -30.01 22.70
N ASP A 168 41.17 -30.07 23.59
CA ASP A 168 40.07 -31.02 23.83
C ASP A 168 39.05 -30.29 24.74
N LEU A 169 37.72 -30.43 24.59
CA LEU A 169 36.88 -31.48 25.20
C LEU A 169 37.20 -31.68 26.71
N THR A 170 36.26 -31.69 27.66
CA THR A 170 35.23 -32.72 27.75
C THR A 170 34.25 -32.40 28.90
N GLN A 171 33.08 -33.00 28.72
CA GLN A 171 31.88 -33.15 29.53
C GLN A 171 32.06 -33.95 30.84
N LEU A 172 31.04 -33.80 31.71
CA LEU A 172 30.46 -34.75 32.67
C LEU A 172 31.10 -35.02 34.06
N ASP A 173 30.16 -34.93 35.02
CA ASP A 173 29.95 -35.75 36.22
C ASP A 173 30.64 -35.47 37.58
N LEU A 174 29.74 -35.39 38.57
CA LEU A 174 29.74 -36.02 39.90
C LEU A 174 30.89 -35.80 40.91
N ALA A 175 30.43 -35.35 42.09
CA ALA A 175 30.82 -35.73 43.46
C ALA A 175 32.03 -35.04 44.15
N LEU A 176 31.71 -34.49 45.34
CA LEU A 176 32.41 -34.55 46.66
C LEU A 176 33.92 -34.19 46.71
N GLU A 177 34.53 -33.50 47.69
CA GLU A 177 34.33 -33.11 49.10
C GLU A 177 35.65 -32.36 49.52
N PRO A 178 36.07 -32.16 50.79
CA PRO A 178 35.45 -31.78 52.07
C PRO A 178 36.18 -30.55 52.72
N SER A 179 35.83 -30.02 53.90
CA SER A 179 36.27 -30.42 55.27
C SER A 179 36.67 -29.10 56.03
N ILE A 180 36.48 -28.81 57.32
CA ILE A 180 36.11 -29.56 58.55
C ILE A 180 35.77 -28.51 59.64
N GLY A 181 34.90 -28.91 60.58
CA GLY A 181 35.02 -28.58 62.02
C GLY A 181 33.76 -27.95 62.62
N GLU A 182 33.08 -28.49 63.64
CA GLU A 182 33.30 -29.68 64.48
C GLU A 182 31.93 -30.20 65.00
N THR A 183 31.90 -31.51 65.16
CA THR A 183 30.92 -32.46 65.76
C THR A 183 30.75 -32.31 67.29
N PRO A 184 30.01 -33.16 68.06
CA PRO A 184 29.39 -34.49 67.77
C PRO A 184 27.92 -34.64 68.22
N SER A 185 27.08 -35.61 67.84
CA SER A 185 27.10 -37.00 67.31
C SER A 185 26.37 -37.94 68.29
N ARG A 186 25.38 -38.69 67.78
CA ARG A 186 25.19 -40.14 68.01
C ARG A 186 23.92 -40.64 67.30
N GLN A 187 24.11 -41.40 66.23
CA GLN A 187 23.17 -42.42 65.75
C GLN A 187 23.79 -43.79 65.99
N ALA A 188 22.99 -44.71 66.52
CA ALA A 188 23.34 -46.10 66.76
C ALA A 188 23.20 -46.92 65.46
N ARG A 189 24.16 -47.82 65.20
CA ARG A 189 24.04 -48.91 64.23
C ARG A 189 23.93 -50.24 64.96
N SER A 190 23.07 -51.10 64.41
CA SER A 190 23.01 -52.53 64.68
C SER A 190 24.23 -53.25 64.11
N ALA A 191 24.76 -54.21 64.87
CA ALA A 191 25.50 -55.35 64.35
C ALA A 191 25.15 -56.57 65.19
N LEU A 192 24.70 -57.62 64.51
CA LEU A 192 24.57 -58.97 65.03
C LEU A 192 25.96 -59.62 65.03
N ILE A 193 26.29 -60.37 66.08
CA ILE A 193 26.89 -61.73 66.07
C ILE A 193 27.01 -62.20 67.54
N PRO A 194 26.90 -63.51 67.82
CA PRO A 194 26.57 -64.08 69.12
C PRO A 194 27.82 -64.34 69.97
N TRP A 195 27.64 -64.69 71.24
CA TRP A 195 28.33 -65.80 71.94
C TRP A 195 27.80 -65.92 73.39
N LEU A 196 28.01 -67.12 73.91
CA LEU A 196 27.30 -67.81 75.00
C LEU A 196 27.80 -67.48 76.42
N LEU A 197 26.87 -67.64 77.37
CA LEU A 197 26.99 -68.16 78.76
C LEU A 197 27.84 -67.41 79.80
N ALA A 198 27.15 -66.89 80.84
CA ALA A 198 27.16 -67.40 82.23
C ALA A 198 27.03 -66.27 83.27
N GLY A 199 26.08 -66.41 84.21
CA GLY A 199 26.14 -65.68 85.49
C GLY A 199 24.85 -65.01 85.95
N VAL A 200 24.13 -65.71 86.81
CA VAL A 200 22.95 -65.33 87.61
C VAL A 200 23.06 -63.95 88.31
N GLY A 201 22.00 -63.13 88.27
CA GLY A 201 21.94 -61.85 89.01
C GLY A 201 20.66 -61.03 88.83
N VAL A 202 19.56 -61.55 89.35
CA VAL A 202 18.19 -61.01 89.57
C VAL A 202 18.06 -59.48 89.89
N SER A 203 17.07 -58.83 89.24
CA SER A 203 16.12 -57.80 89.79
C SER A 203 16.09 -56.34 89.25
N VAL A 204 14.89 -55.98 88.76
CA VAL A 204 14.22 -54.65 88.81
C VAL A 204 14.76 -53.53 87.92
N ALA A 205 14.36 -53.54 86.64
CA ALA A 205 14.23 -52.33 85.82
C ALA A 205 13.18 -52.47 84.69
N GLY A 206 12.12 -53.27 84.92
CA GLY A 206 11.05 -53.51 83.94
C GLY A 206 9.75 -52.75 84.19
N PHE A 207 9.67 -51.92 85.23
CA PHE A 207 8.39 -51.35 85.70
C PHE A 207 8.22 -49.83 85.49
N THR A 208 9.24 -49.10 85.05
CA THR A 208 9.12 -47.64 84.82
C THR A 208 8.79 -47.26 83.37
N ALA A 209 8.98 -48.15 82.39
CA ALA A 209 8.48 -47.94 81.02
C ALA A 209 6.97 -48.22 80.89
N GLY A 210 6.39 -49.07 81.75
CA GLY A 210 4.96 -49.37 81.75
C GLY A 210 4.08 -48.25 82.32
N LEU A 211 4.61 -47.45 83.25
CA LEU A 211 3.87 -46.35 83.90
C LEU A 211 3.80 -45.06 83.08
N TRP A 212 4.74 -44.82 82.15
CA TRP A 212 4.71 -43.63 81.28
C TRP A 212 3.75 -43.78 80.09
N VAL A 213 3.29 -45.00 79.80
CA VAL A 213 2.26 -45.29 78.80
C VAL A 213 0.84 -45.08 79.35
N MET A 214 0.65 -45.27 80.67
CA MET A 214 -0.67 -45.12 81.31
C MET A 214 -1.08 -43.67 81.64
N SER A 215 -0.20 -42.67 81.50
CA SER A 215 -0.55 -41.26 81.73
C SER A 215 -1.05 -40.54 80.47
N ARG A 216 -1.20 -41.22 79.33
CA ARG A 216 -1.70 -40.59 78.11
C ARG A 216 -3.23 -40.47 78.11
N PRO A 217 -3.79 -39.36 77.57
CA PRO A 217 -5.20 -38.98 77.72
C PRO A 217 -6.26 -39.86 77.02
N CYS A 218 -5.95 -41.11 76.64
CA CYS A 218 -6.92 -42.00 75.99
C CYS A 218 -6.85 -43.47 76.48
N VAL A 219 -6.23 -43.75 77.64
CA VAL A 219 -6.09 -45.13 78.19
C VAL A 219 -7.18 -45.48 79.21
N LEU A 220 -7.73 -44.48 79.91
CA LEU A 220 -8.71 -44.66 80.99
C LEU A 220 -9.72 -43.49 80.97
N GLY A 221 -10.63 -43.44 79.98
CA GLY A 221 -11.70 -42.43 79.91
C GLY A 221 -11.90 -41.79 78.53
N ALA A 222 -12.69 -40.72 78.48
CA ALA A 222 -12.98 -39.96 77.26
C ALA A 222 -11.71 -39.38 76.63
N CYS A 223 -11.48 -39.67 75.34
CA CYS A 223 -10.32 -39.19 74.59
C CYS A 223 -10.58 -37.75 74.11
N GLU A 224 -10.15 -36.76 74.89
CA GLU A 224 -10.27 -35.32 74.59
C GLU A 224 -9.78 -34.93 73.17
N PRO A 225 -8.66 -35.47 72.64
CA PRO A 225 -8.23 -35.20 71.27
C PRO A 225 -9.25 -35.64 70.20
N LEU A 226 -9.95 -36.75 70.42
CA LEU A 226 -10.94 -37.28 69.48
C LEU A 226 -12.20 -36.42 69.45
N GLN A 227 -12.67 -35.99 70.62
CA GLN A 227 -13.84 -35.11 70.75
C GLN A 227 -13.56 -33.69 70.21
N THR A 228 -12.35 -33.18 70.45
CA THR A 228 -11.91 -31.89 69.90
C THR A 228 -11.79 -31.96 68.38
N ALA A 229 -11.21 -33.04 67.84
CA ALA A 229 -11.11 -33.24 66.39
C ALA A 229 -12.48 -33.35 65.70
N GLN A 230 -13.46 -34.05 66.31
CA GLN A 230 -14.84 -34.09 65.81
C GLN A 230 -15.49 -32.70 65.81
N THR A 231 -15.31 -31.93 66.88
CA THR A 231 -15.87 -30.57 67.00
C THR A 231 -15.28 -29.63 65.96
N LEU A 232 -13.95 -29.64 65.79
CA LEU A 232 -13.25 -28.84 64.78
C LEU A 232 -13.68 -29.23 63.35
N SER A 233 -13.85 -30.54 63.09
CA SER A 233 -14.35 -31.03 61.81
C SER A 233 -15.79 -30.58 61.53
N GLN A 234 -16.72 -30.73 62.47
CA GLN A 234 -18.10 -30.27 62.29
C GLN A 234 -18.18 -28.76 62.00
N GLN A 235 -17.40 -27.96 62.75
CA GLN A 235 -17.33 -26.52 62.49
C GLN A 235 -16.78 -26.22 61.08
N SER A 236 -15.76 -26.94 60.64
CA SER A 236 -15.18 -26.73 59.31
C SER A 236 -16.15 -27.10 58.17
N LEU A 237 -16.89 -28.21 58.32
CA LEU A 237 -17.89 -28.65 57.33
C LEU A 237 -19.03 -27.63 57.22
N GLN A 238 -19.47 -27.08 58.36
CA GLN A 238 -20.49 -26.02 58.37
C GLN A 238 -19.99 -24.72 57.69
N VAL A 239 -18.72 -24.38 57.87
CA VAL A 239 -18.11 -23.25 57.15
C VAL A 239 -18.04 -23.56 55.65
N MET A 240 -17.67 -24.79 55.25
CA MET A 240 -17.65 -25.19 53.83
C MET A 240 -19.02 -25.06 53.14
N GLU A 241 -20.12 -25.34 53.84
CA GLU A 241 -21.48 -25.21 53.29
C GLU A 241 -21.94 -23.75 53.13
N THR A 242 -21.40 -22.84 53.94
CA THR A 242 -21.92 -21.47 54.06
C THR A 242 -20.94 -20.40 53.57
N ALA A 243 -19.68 -20.77 53.35
CA ALA A 243 -18.62 -19.86 52.94
C ALA A 243 -18.93 -19.18 51.62
N LYS A 244 -18.63 -17.89 51.57
CA LYS A 244 -18.74 -17.05 50.37
C LYS A 244 -17.38 -16.56 49.88
N THR A 245 -16.33 -16.75 50.68
CA THR A 245 -14.99 -16.24 50.39
C THR A 245 -13.92 -17.31 50.63
N GLY A 246 -12.84 -17.27 49.86
CA GLY A 246 -11.68 -18.15 50.08
C GLY A 246 -11.05 -17.99 51.47
N GLN A 247 -11.19 -16.83 52.10
CA GLN A 247 -10.65 -16.57 53.44
C GLN A 247 -11.39 -17.36 54.53
N GLU A 248 -12.71 -17.53 54.42
CA GLU A 248 -13.50 -18.40 55.30
C GLU A 248 -13.12 -19.87 55.09
N LEU A 249 -12.89 -20.28 53.84
CA LEU A 249 -12.42 -21.63 53.50
C LEU A 249 -11.01 -21.92 54.05
N GLN A 250 -10.13 -20.92 54.09
CA GLN A 250 -8.80 -21.06 54.67
C GLN A 250 -8.87 -21.29 56.19
N GLN A 251 -9.82 -20.69 56.89
CA GLN A 251 -10.06 -20.98 58.31
C GLN A 251 -10.59 -22.42 58.51
N ALA A 252 -11.48 -22.88 57.63
CA ALA A 252 -11.96 -24.27 57.64
C ALA A 252 -10.80 -25.25 57.42
N GLN A 253 -9.87 -24.94 56.51
CA GLN A 253 -8.69 -25.76 56.22
C GLN A 253 -7.79 -25.89 57.44
N GLN A 254 -7.52 -24.78 58.14
CA GLN A 254 -6.72 -24.80 59.37
C GLN A 254 -7.36 -25.68 60.46
N LYS A 255 -8.68 -25.57 60.65
CA LYS A 255 -9.43 -26.38 61.62
C LYS A 255 -9.42 -27.88 61.27
N LEU A 256 -9.62 -28.24 60.00
CA LEU A 256 -9.56 -29.63 59.52
C LEU A 256 -8.16 -30.23 59.61
N THR A 257 -7.14 -29.44 59.30
CA THR A 257 -5.73 -29.85 59.41
C THR A 257 -5.38 -30.12 60.88
N GLU A 258 -5.80 -29.24 61.78
CA GLU A 258 -5.62 -29.42 63.22
C GLU A 258 -6.40 -30.63 63.76
N ALA A 259 -7.63 -30.84 63.31
CA ALA A 259 -8.41 -32.04 63.63
C ALA A 259 -7.68 -33.32 63.17
N THR A 260 -7.12 -33.32 61.96
CA THR A 260 -6.35 -34.45 61.42
C THR A 260 -5.08 -34.71 62.23
N ARG A 261 -4.37 -33.64 62.65
CA ARG A 261 -3.18 -33.72 63.51
C ARG A 261 -3.51 -34.32 64.88
N LEU A 262 -4.63 -33.92 65.49
CA LEU A 262 -5.11 -34.47 66.75
C LEU A 262 -5.45 -35.96 66.64
N LEU A 263 -6.08 -36.40 65.54
CA LEU A 263 -6.38 -37.82 65.29
C LEU A 263 -5.11 -38.66 65.09
N GLN A 264 -4.09 -38.13 64.39
CA GLN A 264 -2.79 -38.79 64.23
C GLN A 264 -2.01 -38.97 65.54
N SER A 265 -2.28 -38.12 66.53
CA SER A 265 -1.63 -38.21 67.85
C SER A 265 -2.15 -39.37 68.70
N VAL A 266 -3.28 -40.00 68.30
CA VAL A 266 -3.87 -41.16 68.98
C VAL A 266 -3.01 -42.40 68.69
N PRO A 267 -2.34 -42.97 69.71
CA PRO A 267 -1.40 -44.07 69.49
C PRO A 267 -2.11 -45.38 69.15
N ALA A 268 -1.42 -46.25 68.43
CA ALA A 268 -1.94 -47.53 67.91
C ALA A 268 -2.48 -48.51 68.97
N TRP A 269 -2.04 -48.35 70.21
CA TRP A 269 -2.44 -49.20 71.33
C TRP A 269 -3.68 -48.68 72.09
N SER A 270 -4.21 -47.50 71.72
CA SER A 270 -5.44 -46.93 72.30
C SER A 270 -6.69 -47.67 71.82
N SER A 271 -7.69 -47.88 72.69
CA SER A 271 -8.99 -48.43 72.29
C SER A 271 -9.71 -47.58 71.25
N HIS A 272 -9.41 -46.28 71.19
CA HIS A 272 -9.98 -45.32 70.24
C HIS A 272 -9.21 -45.20 68.92
N HIS A 273 -8.16 -46.00 68.71
CA HIS A 273 -7.34 -45.91 67.51
C HIS A 273 -8.12 -46.24 66.23
N GLY A 274 -9.00 -47.25 66.27
CA GLY A 274 -9.86 -47.60 65.13
C GLY A 274 -10.81 -46.47 64.75
N ASP A 275 -11.44 -45.82 65.74
CA ASP A 275 -12.32 -44.66 65.53
C ASP A 275 -11.55 -43.48 64.93
N ALA A 276 -10.35 -43.20 65.45
CA ALA A 276 -9.50 -42.12 64.95
C ALA A 276 -9.07 -42.37 63.50
N GLN A 277 -8.74 -43.60 63.14
CA GLN A 277 -8.37 -43.98 61.78
C GLN A 277 -9.55 -43.93 60.81
N ALA A 278 -10.74 -44.35 61.24
CA ALA A 278 -11.97 -44.24 60.45
C ALA A 278 -12.34 -42.77 60.17
N LEU A 279 -12.28 -41.90 61.19
CA LEU A 279 -12.53 -40.46 61.02
C LEU A 279 -11.50 -39.80 60.12
N GLN A 280 -10.22 -40.19 60.23
CA GLN A 280 -9.17 -39.69 59.34
C GLN A 280 -9.45 -40.06 57.87
N GLN A 281 -9.87 -41.30 57.60
CA GLN A 281 -10.26 -41.74 56.26
C GLN A 281 -11.48 -40.98 55.73
N ALA A 282 -12.44 -40.65 56.60
CA ALA A 282 -13.61 -39.86 56.25
C ALA A 282 -13.27 -38.39 55.96
N TYR A 283 -12.31 -37.78 56.66
CA TYR A 283 -11.95 -36.37 56.46
C TYR A 283 -10.99 -36.13 55.30
N GLN A 284 -10.20 -37.14 54.91
CA GLN A 284 -9.18 -37.03 53.87
C GLN A 284 -9.72 -36.46 52.53
N PRO A 285 -10.86 -36.94 51.99
CA PRO A 285 -11.45 -36.40 50.77
C PRO A 285 -11.88 -34.93 50.90
N HIS A 286 -12.37 -34.51 52.07
CA HIS A 286 -12.79 -33.13 52.32
C HIS A 286 -11.58 -32.18 52.36
N VAL A 287 -10.49 -32.57 53.02
CA VAL A 287 -9.24 -31.79 53.02
C VAL A 287 -8.69 -31.64 51.60
N GLN A 288 -8.64 -32.74 50.83
CA GLN A 288 -8.17 -32.68 49.43
C GLN A 288 -9.04 -31.78 48.56
N THR A 289 -10.37 -31.84 48.72
CA THR A 289 -11.29 -30.98 47.95
C THR A 289 -11.10 -29.52 48.33
N LEU A 290 -10.97 -29.23 49.63
CA LEU A 290 -10.72 -27.89 50.14
C LEU A 290 -9.38 -27.32 49.67
N ASP A 291 -8.31 -28.12 49.66
CA ASP A 291 -7.00 -27.72 49.14
C ASP A 291 -7.07 -27.36 47.65
N ARG A 292 -7.81 -28.13 46.84
CA ARG A 292 -8.02 -27.82 45.41
C ARG A 292 -8.80 -26.52 45.22
N VAL A 293 -9.86 -26.31 45.99
CA VAL A 293 -10.65 -25.07 45.93
C VAL A 293 -9.81 -23.87 46.32
N LEU A 294 -9.02 -23.96 47.40
CA LEU A 294 -8.12 -22.88 47.82
C LEU A 294 -6.99 -22.62 46.80
N ALA A 295 -6.46 -23.67 46.17
CA ALA A 295 -5.51 -23.51 45.08
C ALA A 295 -6.14 -22.79 43.88
N ALA A 296 -7.39 -23.09 43.56
CA ALA A 296 -8.15 -22.39 42.51
C ALA A 296 -8.35 -20.90 42.83
N GLU A 297 -8.72 -20.57 44.08
CA GLU A 297 -8.85 -19.18 44.54
C GLU A 297 -7.52 -18.43 44.39
N SER A 298 -6.41 -19.02 44.83
CA SER A 298 -5.08 -18.41 44.71
C SER A 298 -4.65 -18.16 43.26
N GLN A 299 -4.93 -19.11 42.36
CA GLN A 299 -4.67 -18.94 40.92
C GLN A 299 -5.53 -17.83 40.32
N ALA A 300 -6.81 -17.77 40.70
CA ALA A 300 -7.74 -16.73 40.28
C ALA A 300 -7.35 -15.33 40.79
N ASP A 301 -6.89 -15.22 42.02
CA ASP A 301 -6.36 -13.97 42.60
C ASP A 301 -5.14 -13.49 41.83
N THR A 302 -4.21 -14.40 41.55
CA THR A 302 -3.01 -14.11 40.74
C THR A 302 -3.40 -13.66 39.33
N ALA A 303 -4.36 -14.33 38.71
CA ALA A 303 -4.86 -13.96 37.38
C ALA A 303 -5.55 -12.59 37.39
N THR A 304 -6.33 -12.30 38.43
CA THR A 304 -7.00 -11.00 38.63
C THR A 304 -5.98 -9.89 38.77
N GLN A 305 -4.97 -10.07 39.62
CA GLN A 305 -3.90 -9.10 39.82
C GLN A 305 -3.13 -8.82 38.52
N LYS A 306 -2.78 -9.88 37.78
CA LYS A 306 -2.12 -9.74 36.47
C LYS A 306 -2.99 -9.00 35.45
N SER A 307 -4.31 -9.14 35.52
CA SER A 307 -5.24 -8.50 34.58
C SER A 307 -5.38 -6.98 34.76
N GLN A 308 -4.93 -6.41 35.88
CA GLN A 308 -5.13 -4.99 36.20
C GLN A 308 -4.22 -4.04 35.39
N ALA A 309 -3.06 -4.50 34.92
CA ALA A 309 -2.05 -3.64 34.29
C ALA A 309 -2.13 -3.69 32.75
N MET A 310 -3.13 -3.03 32.14
CA MET A 310 -3.30 -2.98 30.67
C MET A 310 -2.66 -1.74 30.03
N PRO A 311 -2.20 -1.79 28.77
CA PRO A 311 -2.17 -2.94 27.85
C PRO A 311 -1.00 -3.91 28.15
N GLN A 312 -1.16 -5.20 27.81
CA GLN A 312 -0.14 -6.24 28.07
C GLN A 312 0.27 -7.04 26.84
N PRO A 313 1.52 -7.55 26.80
CA PRO A 313 1.96 -8.47 25.76
C PRO A 313 1.16 -9.78 25.75
N ILE A 314 1.06 -10.40 24.58
CA ILE A 314 0.39 -11.69 24.38
C ILE A 314 0.86 -12.75 25.37
N ALA A 315 2.17 -12.84 25.62
CA ALA A 315 2.74 -13.83 26.54
C ALA A 315 2.16 -13.69 27.97
N THR A 316 2.02 -12.45 28.46
CA THR A 316 1.44 -12.18 29.79
C THR A 316 -0.06 -12.49 29.82
N LEU A 317 -0.78 -12.15 28.76
CA LEU A 317 -2.21 -12.48 28.63
C LEU A 317 -2.45 -14.00 28.55
N GLN A 318 -1.60 -14.73 27.84
CA GLN A 318 -1.65 -16.20 27.75
C GLN A 318 -1.36 -16.86 29.10
N ALA A 319 -0.36 -16.38 29.84
CA ALA A 319 -0.08 -16.85 31.19
C ALA A 319 -1.27 -16.59 32.13
N THR A 320 -1.92 -15.43 32.00
CA THR A 320 -3.13 -15.09 32.77
C THR A 320 -4.31 -16.00 32.40
N GLN A 321 -4.49 -16.31 31.12
CA GLN A 321 -5.50 -17.27 30.66
C GLN A 321 -5.23 -18.69 31.17
N ALA A 322 -3.96 -19.10 31.27
CA ALA A 322 -3.58 -20.40 31.81
C ALA A 322 -3.96 -20.52 33.29
N LEU A 323 -3.69 -19.48 34.10
CA LEU A 323 -4.12 -19.43 35.50
C LEU A 323 -5.64 -19.58 35.65
N TRP A 324 -6.43 -18.89 34.82
CA TRP A 324 -7.89 -19.06 34.80
C TRP A 324 -8.31 -20.49 34.44
N ARG A 325 -7.65 -21.12 33.44
CA ARG A 325 -7.95 -22.51 33.07
C ARG A 325 -7.62 -23.49 34.18
N GLU A 326 -6.49 -23.31 34.85
CA GLU A 326 -6.09 -24.16 35.98
C GLU A 326 -7.08 -24.03 37.14
N ALA A 327 -7.46 -22.80 37.50
CA ALA A 327 -8.45 -22.56 38.56
C ALA A 327 -9.80 -23.21 38.23
N ILE A 328 -10.29 -23.05 36.99
CA ILE A 328 -11.51 -23.70 36.50
C ILE A 328 -11.39 -25.23 36.59
N ALA A 329 -10.26 -25.79 36.13
CA ALA A 329 -10.04 -27.24 36.15
C ALA A 329 -10.09 -27.80 37.58
N GLN A 330 -9.50 -27.11 38.55
CA GLN A 330 -9.57 -27.51 39.96
C GLN A 330 -11.02 -27.53 40.48
N LEU A 331 -11.79 -26.46 40.26
CA LEU A 331 -13.19 -26.35 40.69
C LEU A 331 -14.12 -27.37 40.01
N GLN A 332 -13.85 -27.73 38.75
CA GLN A 332 -14.62 -28.75 38.03
C GLN A 332 -14.48 -30.16 38.61
N THR A 333 -13.40 -30.43 39.38
CA THR A 333 -13.22 -31.75 40.04
C THR A 333 -14.02 -31.90 41.33
N VAL A 334 -14.68 -30.85 41.81
CA VAL A 334 -15.45 -30.88 43.06
C VAL A 334 -16.72 -31.74 42.86
N PRO A 335 -16.91 -32.83 43.64
CA PRO A 335 -18.07 -33.71 43.49
C PRO A 335 -19.39 -32.99 43.80
N GLN A 336 -20.48 -33.38 43.14
CA GLN A 336 -21.82 -32.84 43.40
C GLN A 336 -22.33 -33.11 44.83
N THR A 337 -21.78 -34.12 45.48
CA THR A 337 -22.13 -34.53 46.85
C THR A 337 -21.30 -33.81 47.92
N ASP A 338 -20.30 -32.99 47.54
CA ASP A 338 -19.45 -32.29 48.49
C ASP A 338 -20.07 -30.93 48.90
N ALA A 339 -19.84 -30.52 50.16
CA ALA A 339 -20.32 -29.26 50.72
C ALA A 339 -19.84 -28.03 49.93
N LEU A 340 -18.67 -28.11 49.28
CA LEU A 340 -18.11 -27.02 48.47
C LEU A 340 -18.68 -26.93 47.05
N TYR A 341 -19.58 -27.83 46.65
CA TYR A 341 -20.09 -27.85 45.28
C TYR A 341 -20.76 -26.52 44.89
N ALA A 342 -21.61 -25.97 45.77
CA ALA A 342 -22.28 -24.69 45.51
C ALA A 342 -21.30 -23.52 45.36
N PHE A 343 -20.29 -23.46 46.23
CA PHE A 343 -19.20 -22.48 46.15
C PHE A 343 -18.45 -22.59 44.82
N ALA A 344 -18.06 -23.82 44.44
CA ALA A 344 -17.37 -24.10 43.19
C ALA A 344 -18.20 -23.69 41.96
N GLN A 345 -19.49 -24.02 41.92
CA GLN A 345 -20.38 -23.64 40.81
C GLN A 345 -20.52 -22.13 40.68
N GLN A 346 -20.64 -21.39 41.78
CA GLN A 346 -20.71 -19.93 41.75
C GLN A 346 -19.43 -19.31 41.16
N HIS A 347 -18.26 -19.77 41.60
CA HIS A 347 -16.97 -19.22 41.14
C HIS A 347 -16.63 -19.63 39.70
N LEU A 348 -17.04 -20.83 39.26
CA LEU A 348 -16.86 -21.29 37.88
C LEU A 348 -17.44 -20.30 36.85
N VAL A 349 -18.65 -19.79 37.08
CA VAL A 349 -19.29 -18.81 36.17
C VAL A 349 -18.46 -17.52 36.05
N ALA A 350 -17.95 -17.01 37.17
CA ALA A 350 -17.11 -15.82 37.19
C ALA A 350 -15.76 -16.07 36.49
N TYR A 351 -15.12 -17.23 36.74
CA TYR A 351 -13.82 -17.57 36.17
C TYR A 351 -13.90 -17.81 34.67
N GLU A 352 -14.97 -18.45 34.20
CA GLU A 352 -15.23 -18.61 32.76
C GLU A 352 -15.41 -17.26 32.06
N THR A 353 -16.14 -16.34 32.68
CA THR A 353 -16.33 -14.97 32.17
C THR A 353 -14.98 -14.25 32.05
N ASN A 354 -14.14 -14.30 33.10
CA ASN A 354 -12.81 -13.69 33.09
C ASN A 354 -11.89 -14.33 32.03
N ARG A 355 -11.91 -15.66 31.90
CA ARG A 355 -11.14 -16.39 30.89
C ARG A 355 -11.50 -15.96 29.46
N VAL A 356 -12.79 -15.77 29.19
CA VAL A 356 -13.29 -15.30 27.88
C VAL A 356 -12.91 -13.84 27.63
N ALA A 357 -12.97 -12.99 28.65
CA ALA A 357 -12.50 -11.61 28.55
C ALA A 357 -11.01 -11.55 28.16
N ILE A 358 -10.15 -12.33 28.83
CA ILE A 358 -8.72 -12.44 28.49
C ILE A 358 -8.52 -13.02 27.07
N ALA A 359 -9.31 -14.02 26.65
CA ALA A 359 -9.26 -14.55 25.29
C ALA A 359 -9.54 -13.49 24.22
N THR A 360 -10.48 -12.60 24.50
CA THR A 360 -10.83 -11.47 23.62
C THR A 360 -9.67 -10.49 23.51
N LEU A 361 -9.02 -10.16 24.63
CA LEU A 361 -7.83 -9.31 24.64
C LEU A 361 -6.66 -9.93 23.88
N ILE A 362 -6.41 -11.24 24.03
CA ILE A 362 -5.38 -11.95 23.25
C ILE A 362 -5.64 -11.80 21.75
N THR A 363 -6.90 -11.97 21.32
CA THR A 363 -7.27 -11.86 19.91
C THR A 363 -7.07 -10.44 19.39
N ALA A 364 -7.49 -9.43 20.17
CA ALA A 364 -7.31 -8.02 19.84
C ALA A 364 -5.81 -7.65 19.72
N GLU A 365 -4.99 -8.11 20.66
CA GLU A 365 -3.54 -7.89 20.66
C GLU A 365 -2.86 -8.56 19.45
N GLN A 366 -3.23 -9.79 19.11
CA GLN A 366 -2.73 -10.47 17.90
C GLN A 366 -3.10 -9.73 16.62
N GLN A 367 -4.35 -9.27 16.51
CA GLN A 367 -4.81 -8.50 15.35
C GLN A 367 -4.07 -7.16 15.26
N ALA A 368 -3.86 -6.48 16.40
CA ALA A 368 -3.11 -5.23 16.45
C ALA A 368 -1.65 -5.41 15.98
N GLN A 369 -0.97 -6.47 16.42
CA GLN A 369 0.40 -6.78 15.97
C GLN A 369 0.44 -7.07 14.46
N LYS A 370 -0.54 -7.82 13.93
CA LYS A 370 -0.66 -8.07 12.48
C LYS A 370 -0.90 -6.78 11.69
N LYS A 371 -1.80 -5.91 12.16
CA LYS A 371 -2.08 -4.62 11.53
C LYS A 371 -0.85 -3.71 11.53
N LEU A 372 -0.12 -3.67 12.65
CA LEU A 372 1.11 -2.90 12.76
C LEU A 372 2.18 -3.40 11.77
N ALA A 373 2.38 -4.72 11.68
CA ALA A 373 3.30 -5.32 10.73
C ALA A 373 2.87 -5.05 9.28
N LEU A 374 1.58 -5.21 8.97
CA LEU A 374 1.02 -4.94 7.65
C LEU A 374 1.20 -3.47 7.24
N ALA A 375 0.96 -2.54 8.16
CA ALA A 375 1.16 -1.12 7.89
C ALA A 375 2.64 -0.80 7.59
N LYS A 376 3.57 -1.35 8.38
CA LYS A 376 5.02 -1.21 8.15
C LYS A 376 5.43 -1.75 6.78
N GLU A 377 4.91 -2.90 6.38
CA GLU A 377 5.20 -3.47 5.05
C GLU A 377 4.58 -2.65 3.92
N THR A 378 3.34 -2.22 4.09
CA THR A 378 2.63 -1.35 3.12
C THR A 378 3.40 -0.05 2.90
N VAL A 379 4.02 0.50 3.94
CA VAL A 379 4.86 1.69 3.82
C VAL A 379 6.12 1.46 3.00
N LYS A 380 6.77 0.29 3.08
CA LYS A 380 7.91 -0.01 2.20
C LYS A 380 7.50 0.06 0.72
N VAL A 381 6.32 -0.47 0.40
CA VAL A 381 5.73 -0.38 -0.94
C VAL A 381 5.41 1.07 -1.30
N ALA A 382 4.84 1.84 -0.37
CA ALA A 382 4.51 3.25 -0.59
C ALA A 382 5.77 4.09 -0.85
N ASP A 383 6.84 3.86 -0.08
CA ASP A 383 8.13 4.53 -0.23
C ASP A 383 8.78 4.18 -1.58
N ALA A 384 8.81 2.90 -1.96
CA ALA A 384 9.34 2.48 -3.25
C ALA A 384 8.56 3.13 -4.41
N ARG A 385 7.23 3.11 -4.36
CA ARG A 385 6.35 3.75 -5.36
C ARG A 385 6.60 5.24 -5.46
N GLN A 386 6.70 5.93 -4.32
CA GLN A 386 7.01 7.36 -4.27
C GLN A 386 8.39 7.67 -4.84
N GLY A 387 9.39 6.81 -4.60
CA GLY A 387 10.76 7.00 -5.11
C GLY A 387 10.90 6.90 -6.63
N ILE A 388 10.00 6.16 -7.29
CA ILE A 388 10.02 5.96 -8.76
C ILE A 388 8.88 6.70 -9.48
N ALA A 389 8.01 7.39 -8.76
CA ALA A 389 6.84 8.05 -9.35
C ALA A 389 7.24 9.26 -10.21
N GLN A 390 6.74 9.27 -11.44
CA GLN A 390 6.99 10.35 -12.41
C GLN A 390 5.68 10.95 -12.93
N THR A 391 4.65 10.12 -13.13
CA THR A 391 3.36 10.56 -13.69
C THR A 391 2.29 10.76 -12.61
N SER A 392 1.24 11.50 -12.94
CA SER A 392 0.06 11.69 -12.08
C SER A 392 -0.49 10.37 -11.53
N GLU A 393 -0.58 9.35 -12.39
CA GLU A 393 -1.12 8.03 -12.07
C GLU A 393 -0.22 7.30 -11.08
N SER A 394 1.10 7.38 -11.26
CA SER A 394 2.07 6.77 -10.34
C SER A 394 2.08 7.45 -8.97
N TRP A 395 1.92 8.78 -8.93
CA TRP A 395 1.81 9.54 -7.68
C TRP A 395 0.48 9.28 -6.95
N GLN A 396 -0.63 9.15 -7.68
CA GLN A 396 -1.92 8.75 -7.10
C GLN A 396 -1.87 7.36 -6.48
N LEU A 397 -1.16 6.43 -7.11
CA LEU A 397 -0.94 5.09 -6.56
C LEU A 397 -0.08 5.15 -5.30
N ALA A 398 0.99 5.94 -5.27
CA ALA A 398 1.78 6.15 -4.06
C ALA A 398 0.90 6.75 -2.93
N GLN A 399 0.10 7.77 -3.22
CA GLN A 399 -0.85 8.38 -2.28
C GLN A 399 -1.85 7.35 -1.71
N SER A 400 -2.48 6.53 -2.56
CA SER A 400 -3.45 5.53 -2.08
C SER A 400 -2.77 4.48 -1.20
N THR A 401 -1.54 4.09 -1.52
CA THR A 401 -0.75 3.13 -0.72
C THR A 401 -0.43 3.71 0.67
N TRP A 402 -0.02 4.98 0.75
CA TRP A 402 0.15 5.68 2.01
C TRP A 402 -1.14 5.73 2.83
N GLN A 403 -2.28 6.00 2.17
CA GLN A 403 -3.57 6.05 2.83
C GLN A 403 -3.97 4.69 3.43
N VAL A 404 -3.69 3.58 2.73
CA VAL A 404 -3.94 2.23 3.24
C VAL A 404 -3.10 1.97 4.50
N ALA A 405 -1.81 2.29 4.50
CA ALA A 405 -0.97 2.13 5.68
C ALA A 405 -1.47 2.96 6.88
N ILE A 406 -1.83 4.22 6.65
CA ILE A 406 -2.38 5.11 7.69
C ILE A 406 -3.71 4.59 8.24
N ASN A 407 -4.62 4.14 7.37
CA ASN A 407 -5.90 3.58 7.81
C ASN A 407 -5.69 2.30 8.63
N THR A 408 -4.78 1.43 8.19
CA THR A 408 -4.41 0.21 8.92
C THR A 408 -3.90 0.53 10.33
N LEU A 409 -3.06 1.56 10.48
CA LEU A 409 -2.60 2.01 11.81
C LEU A 409 -3.73 2.60 12.67
N ARG A 410 -4.65 3.36 12.07
CA ARG A 410 -5.79 3.97 12.78
C ARG A 410 -6.76 2.95 13.35
N GLU A 411 -6.83 1.76 12.76
CA GLU A 411 -7.68 0.68 13.25
C GLU A 411 -7.06 -0.12 14.41
N ILE A 412 -5.87 0.23 14.90
CA ILE A 412 -5.23 -0.42 16.04
C ILE A 412 -5.88 0.10 17.33
N PRO A 413 -6.49 -0.77 18.18
CA PRO A 413 -7.18 -0.33 19.40
C PRO A 413 -6.22 0.21 20.46
N THR A 414 -6.67 1.20 21.24
CA THR A 414 -5.92 1.80 22.36
C THR A 414 -5.61 0.81 23.50
N SER A 415 -6.37 -0.28 23.59
CA SER A 415 -6.20 -1.32 24.61
C SER A 415 -5.08 -2.33 24.30
N THR A 416 -4.29 -2.09 23.24
CA THR A 416 -3.23 -3.01 22.77
C THR A 416 -1.86 -2.39 22.94
N THR A 417 -0.82 -3.23 23.06
CA THR A 417 0.55 -2.73 23.23
C THR A 417 1.08 -2.05 21.97
N SER A 418 0.54 -2.41 20.80
CA SER A 418 0.92 -1.85 19.49
C SER A 418 0.44 -0.41 19.27
N TYR A 419 -0.48 0.10 20.10
CA TYR A 419 -1.10 1.41 19.89
C TYR A 419 -0.12 2.59 19.94
N THR A 420 0.80 2.58 20.90
CA THR A 420 1.76 3.68 21.09
C THR A 420 2.69 3.82 19.90
N GLU A 421 3.22 2.70 19.41
CA GLU A 421 4.05 2.67 18.20
C GLU A 421 3.24 3.09 16.95
N ALA A 422 2.00 2.60 16.82
CA ALA A 422 1.13 3.01 15.72
C ALA A 422 0.89 4.52 15.70
N GLN A 423 0.69 5.14 16.86
CA GLN A 423 0.49 6.59 16.99
C GLN A 423 1.73 7.39 16.58
N GLN A 424 2.93 6.94 16.97
CA GLN A 424 4.20 7.55 16.57
C GLN A 424 4.42 7.48 15.06
N LEU A 425 4.14 6.32 14.44
CA LEU A 425 4.28 6.13 12.99
C LEU A 425 3.28 6.98 12.19
N LEU A 426 2.06 7.18 12.71
CA LEU A 426 1.04 7.98 12.05
C LEU A 426 1.50 9.40 11.72
N ALA A 427 2.25 10.06 12.62
CA ALA A 427 2.74 11.42 12.39
C ALA A 427 3.69 11.47 11.18
N GLY A 428 4.64 10.53 11.09
CA GLY A 428 5.58 10.44 9.97
C GLY A 428 4.88 10.09 8.65
N TYR A 429 3.93 9.15 8.68
CA TYR A 429 3.25 8.69 7.47
C TYR A 429 2.29 9.75 6.92
N GLN A 430 1.63 10.53 7.77
CA GLN A 430 0.78 11.65 7.34
C GLN A 430 1.57 12.70 6.57
N GLY A 431 2.80 13.00 6.99
CA GLY A 431 3.69 13.89 6.25
C GLY A 431 4.02 13.37 4.85
N LYS A 432 4.35 12.08 4.73
CA LYS A 432 4.65 11.45 3.43
C LYS A 432 3.42 11.38 2.52
N LEU A 433 2.23 11.08 3.08
CA LEU A 433 0.97 11.15 2.33
C LEU A 433 0.72 12.55 1.75
N ALA A 434 0.96 13.60 2.54
CA ALA A 434 0.79 14.98 2.08
C ALA A 434 1.71 15.28 0.88
N VAL A 435 2.99 14.88 0.97
CA VAL A 435 3.94 15.01 -0.15
C VAL A 435 3.46 14.28 -1.40
N ALA A 436 3.02 13.03 -1.27
CA ALA A 436 2.52 12.24 -2.40
C ALA A 436 1.28 12.88 -3.05
N ARG A 437 0.34 13.38 -2.24
CA ARG A 437 -0.87 14.08 -2.70
C ARG A 437 -0.54 15.38 -3.43
N ASP A 438 0.36 16.18 -2.86
CA ASP A 438 0.74 17.47 -3.44
C ASP A 438 1.45 17.26 -4.79
N ARG A 439 2.33 16.24 -4.87
CA ARG A 439 2.96 15.82 -6.14
C ARG A 439 1.96 15.32 -7.17
N ALA A 440 1.02 14.45 -6.78
CA ALA A 440 -0.04 14.00 -7.68
C ALA A 440 -0.85 15.17 -8.27
N THR A 441 -1.15 16.17 -7.43
CA THR A 441 -1.89 17.37 -7.85
C THR A 441 -1.06 18.20 -8.82
N GLN A 442 0.23 18.40 -8.53
CA GLN A 442 1.14 19.14 -9.39
C GLN A 442 1.27 18.48 -10.78
N GLU A 443 1.43 17.16 -10.84
CA GLU A 443 1.46 16.40 -12.10
C GLU A 443 0.16 16.51 -12.88
N GLN A 444 -0.99 16.48 -12.20
CA GLN A 444 -2.28 16.62 -12.85
C GLN A 444 -2.46 18.00 -13.48
N ILE A 445 -2.02 19.07 -12.79
CA ILE A 445 -2.01 20.43 -13.32
C ILE A 445 -1.08 20.51 -14.53
N ALA A 446 0.11 19.93 -14.45
CA ALA A 446 1.09 19.89 -15.53
C ALA A 446 0.52 19.19 -16.78
N LYS A 447 -0.05 17.99 -16.60
CA LYS A 447 -0.72 17.21 -17.66
C LYS A 447 -1.82 18.02 -18.33
N LYS A 448 -2.68 18.68 -17.54
CA LYS A 448 -3.78 19.51 -18.06
C LYS A 448 -3.25 20.70 -18.88
N ALA A 449 -2.30 21.46 -18.34
CA ALA A 449 -1.72 22.59 -19.06
C ALA A 449 -1.03 22.14 -20.36
N PHE A 450 -0.24 21.08 -20.30
CA PHE A 450 0.45 20.51 -21.47
C PHE A 450 -0.53 20.08 -22.57
N THR A 451 -1.55 19.28 -22.22
CA THR A 451 -2.55 18.80 -23.18
C THR A 451 -3.41 19.93 -23.75
N GLN A 452 -3.79 20.91 -22.94
CA GLN A 452 -4.52 22.09 -23.41
C GLN A 452 -3.69 22.93 -24.39
N ALA A 453 -2.39 23.12 -24.10
CA ALA A 453 -1.51 23.85 -25.00
C ALA A 453 -1.34 23.15 -26.36
N LEU A 454 -1.22 21.82 -26.37
CA LEU A 454 -1.19 21.03 -27.62
C LEU A 454 -2.47 21.24 -28.45
N ALA A 455 -3.63 21.19 -27.81
CA ALA A 455 -4.92 21.40 -28.49
C ALA A 455 -5.06 22.83 -29.05
N LEU A 456 -4.61 23.83 -28.29
CA LEU A 456 -4.59 25.22 -28.75
C LEU A 456 -3.65 25.41 -29.95
N ALA A 457 -2.45 24.80 -29.92
CA ALA A 457 -1.53 24.85 -31.05
C ALA A 457 -2.13 24.22 -32.32
N GLN A 458 -2.75 23.04 -32.20
CA GLN A 458 -3.44 22.39 -33.34
C GLN A 458 -4.58 23.26 -33.89
N ARG A 459 -5.35 23.91 -33.01
CA ARG A 459 -6.39 24.85 -33.42
C ARG A 459 -5.80 26.07 -34.12
N ALA A 460 -4.69 26.61 -33.62
CA ALA A 460 -4.01 27.75 -34.20
C ALA A 460 -3.53 27.45 -35.63
N GLU A 461 -2.96 26.26 -35.87
CA GLU A 461 -2.61 25.80 -37.21
C GLU A 461 -3.84 25.69 -38.13
N ALA A 462 -4.95 25.16 -37.63
CA ALA A 462 -6.17 25.02 -38.42
C ALA A 462 -6.75 26.37 -38.86
N VAL A 463 -6.74 27.38 -37.99
CA VAL A 463 -7.22 28.74 -38.35
C VAL A 463 -6.21 29.49 -39.21
N GLN A 464 -4.90 29.22 -39.11
CA GLN A 464 -3.90 29.71 -40.06
C GLN A 464 -4.17 29.19 -41.48
N ARG A 465 -4.46 27.89 -41.63
CA ARG A 465 -4.80 27.30 -42.94
C ARG A 465 -6.07 27.91 -43.56
N GLN A 466 -6.94 28.49 -42.73
CA GLN A 466 -8.15 29.20 -43.17
C GLN A 466 -7.91 30.70 -43.44
N ASN A 467 -6.66 31.18 -43.41
CA ASN A 467 -6.28 32.59 -43.54
C ASN A 467 -6.93 33.52 -42.48
N GLN A 468 -7.38 32.98 -41.35
CA GLN A 468 -7.94 33.75 -40.24
C GLN A 468 -6.83 34.21 -39.30
N TRP A 469 -5.96 35.08 -39.80
CA TRP A 469 -4.70 35.44 -39.13
C TRP A 469 -4.87 36.10 -37.77
N SER A 470 -5.95 36.86 -37.55
CA SER A 470 -6.23 37.47 -36.24
C SER A 470 -6.54 36.42 -35.17
N GLN A 471 -7.35 35.41 -35.52
CA GLN A 471 -7.66 34.29 -34.64
C GLN A 471 -6.45 33.39 -34.43
N ALA A 472 -5.62 33.18 -35.48
CA ALA A 472 -4.38 32.43 -35.38
C ALA A 472 -3.42 33.04 -34.36
N VAL A 473 -3.19 34.35 -34.43
CA VAL A 473 -2.32 35.07 -33.48
C VAL A 473 -2.84 34.94 -32.05
N ALA A 474 -4.14 35.13 -31.84
CA ALA A 474 -4.75 34.97 -30.51
C ALA A 474 -4.56 33.54 -29.98
N THR A 475 -4.87 32.53 -30.79
CA THR A 475 -4.79 31.11 -30.39
C THR A 475 -3.35 30.67 -30.13
N TRP A 476 -2.38 31.11 -30.95
CA TRP A 476 -0.95 30.85 -30.71
C TRP A 476 -0.45 31.50 -29.42
N ARG A 477 -0.93 32.71 -29.10
CA ARG A 477 -0.61 33.39 -27.84
C ARG A 477 -1.17 32.63 -26.65
N ASP A 478 -2.39 32.12 -26.74
CA ASP A 478 -3.01 31.29 -25.70
C ASP A 478 -2.26 29.96 -25.53
N ALA A 479 -1.87 29.31 -26.63
CA ALA A 479 -1.05 28.08 -26.59
C ALA A 479 0.29 28.32 -25.89
N LEU A 480 0.99 29.41 -26.25
CA LEU A 480 2.27 29.78 -25.65
C LEU A 480 2.14 30.15 -24.17
N THR A 481 1.04 30.80 -23.79
CA THR A 481 0.76 31.17 -22.40
C THR A 481 0.49 29.92 -21.57
N THR A 482 -0.31 28.99 -22.10
CA THR A 482 -0.70 27.75 -21.42
C THR A 482 0.50 26.82 -21.25
N ILE A 483 1.34 26.63 -22.28
CA ILE A 483 2.51 25.74 -22.17
C ILE A 483 3.55 26.27 -21.16
N LYS A 484 3.65 27.60 -20.99
CA LYS A 484 4.51 28.22 -19.97
C LYS A 484 4.00 28.05 -18.53
N GLN A 485 2.74 27.66 -18.35
CA GLN A 485 2.16 27.37 -17.04
C GLN A 485 2.44 25.94 -16.58
N VAL A 486 3.06 25.09 -17.42
CA VAL A 486 3.49 23.75 -17.02
C VAL A 486 4.53 23.89 -15.89
N PRO A 487 4.27 23.37 -14.68
CA PRO A 487 5.20 23.49 -13.57
C PRO A 487 6.52 22.76 -13.82
N ASN A 488 7.61 23.33 -13.32
CA ASN A 488 8.91 22.67 -13.27
C ASN A 488 8.88 21.41 -12.40
N ASN A 489 9.83 20.49 -12.63
CA ASN A 489 9.97 19.25 -11.87
C ASN A 489 8.70 18.37 -11.94
N THR A 490 8.18 18.25 -13.17
CA THR A 490 7.07 17.36 -13.51
C THR A 490 7.42 16.52 -14.72
N ALA A 491 6.72 15.41 -14.96
CA ALA A 491 6.97 14.60 -16.16
C ALA A 491 6.72 15.36 -17.48
N TYR A 492 6.06 16.53 -17.42
CA TYR A 492 5.70 17.34 -18.58
C TYR A 492 6.62 18.55 -18.77
N SER A 493 7.55 18.86 -17.85
CA SER A 493 8.43 20.04 -18.01
C SER A 493 9.40 19.88 -19.18
N ASP A 494 10.06 18.72 -19.30
CA ASP A 494 11.07 18.51 -20.33
C ASP A 494 10.46 18.44 -21.74
N PRO A 495 9.33 17.73 -21.96
CA PRO A 495 8.63 17.79 -23.25
C PRO A 495 8.05 19.17 -23.58
N ALA A 496 7.71 19.99 -22.59
CA ALA A 496 7.15 21.34 -22.82
C ALA A 496 8.19 22.33 -23.34
N GLN A 497 9.47 22.19 -22.93
CA GLN A 497 10.51 23.15 -23.24
C GLN A 497 10.72 23.42 -24.75
N PRO A 498 10.87 22.42 -25.63
CA PRO A 498 11.00 22.68 -27.07
C PRO A 498 9.72 23.27 -27.68
N LEU A 499 8.53 22.95 -27.12
CA LEU A 499 7.26 23.48 -27.61
C LEU A 499 7.11 24.98 -27.33
N ILE A 500 7.65 25.50 -26.22
CA ILE A 500 7.68 26.95 -25.94
C ILE A 500 8.36 27.70 -27.08
N THR A 501 9.51 27.21 -27.55
CA THR A 501 10.26 27.81 -28.66
C THR A 501 9.53 27.66 -30.00
N SER A 502 8.99 26.48 -30.26
CA SER A 502 8.23 26.20 -31.49
C SER A 502 7.01 27.12 -31.60
N TYR A 503 6.21 27.22 -30.54
CA TYR A 503 5.01 28.06 -30.51
C TYR A 503 5.34 29.54 -30.59
N GLY A 504 6.44 29.98 -29.96
CA GLY A 504 6.94 31.34 -30.10
C GLY A 504 7.30 31.69 -31.54
N THR A 505 7.89 30.76 -32.29
CA THR A 505 8.19 30.93 -33.72
C THR A 505 6.91 30.97 -34.56
N ALA A 506 5.99 30.04 -34.33
CA ALA A 506 4.72 29.99 -35.04
C ALA A 506 3.86 31.25 -34.80
N LEU A 507 3.87 31.79 -33.58
CA LEU A 507 3.22 33.06 -33.25
C LEU A 507 3.82 34.22 -34.06
N LYS A 508 5.15 34.36 -34.08
CA LYS A 508 5.83 35.41 -34.86
C LYS A 508 5.48 35.31 -36.35
N GLN A 509 5.42 34.10 -36.90
CA GLN A 509 5.01 33.88 -38.28
C GLN A 509 3.54 34.30 -38.51
N ALA A 510 2.63 33.94 -37.59
CA ALA A 510 1.23 34.36 -37.67
C ALA A 510 1.07 35.88 -37.59
N GLU A 511 1.86 36.55 -36.73
CA GLU A 511 1.86 38.01 -36.58
C GLU A 511 2.33 38.70 -37.87
N ALA A 512 3.40 38.20 -38.50
CA ALA A 512 3.86 38.70 -39.80
C ALA A 512 2.78 38.54 -40.89
N GLN A 513 2.12 37.39 -40.96
CA GLN A 513 1.06 37.14 -41.94
C GLN A 513 -0.19 37.99 -41.68
N LEU A 514 -0.52 38.27 -40.41
CA LEU A 514 -1.59 39.20 -40.08
C LEU A 514 -1.32 40.60 -40.61
N GLN A 515 -0.07 41.08 -40.55
CA GLN A 515 0.31 42.38 -41.11
C GLN A 515 0.13 42.41 -42.63
N VAL A 516 0.57 41.36 -43.33
CA VAL A 516 0.38 41.22 -44.78
C VAL A 516 -1.10 41.19 -45.16
N ALA A 517 -1.91 40.42 -44.43
CA ALA A 517 -3.35 40.34 -44.65
C ALA A 517 -4.06 41.68 -44.39
N ALA A 518 -3.68 42.40 -43.33
CA ALA A 518 -4.22 43.72 -43.02
C ALA A 518 -3.80 44.79 -44.04
N ALA A 519 -2.56 44.74 -44.54
CA ALA A 519 -2.10 45.59 -45.64
C ALA A 519 -2.90 45.30 -46.92
N THR A 520 -3.02 44.03 -47.31
CA THR A 520 -3.79 43.58 -48.49
C THR A 520 -5.25 44.05 -48.42
N GLN A 521 -5.89 43.96 -47.25
CA GLN A 521 -7.27 44.40 -47.08
C GLN A 521 -7.41 45.93 -47.18
N ARG A 522 -6.44 46.70 -46.66
CA ARG A 522 -6.41 48.16 -46.86
C ARG A 522 -6.25 48.52 -48.34
N THR A 523 -5.28 47.91 -49.03
CA THR A 523 -5.07 48.06 -50.48
C THR A 523 -6.34 47.76 -51.27
N ARG A 524 -7.05 46.68 -50.92
CA ARG A 524 -8.33 46.32 -51.54
C ARG A 524 -9.39 47.41 -51.34
N ASN A 525 -9.50 47.96 -50.14
CA ASN A 525 -10.45 49.03 -49.84
C ASN A 525 -10.12 50.32 -50.62
N ASP A 526 -8.85 50.70 -50.70
CA ASP A 526 -8.42 51.87 -51.46
C ASP A 526 -8.62 51.69 -52.97
N LEU A 527 -8.27 50.53 -53.53
CA LEU A 527 -8.53 50.21 -54.94
C LEU A 527 -10.03 50.20 -55.25
N ASN A 528 -10.86 49.65 -54.36
CA ASN A 528 -12.32 49.73 -54.52
C ASN A 528 -12.80 51.19 -54.56
N ARG A 529 -12.29 52.05 -53.67
CA ARG A 529 -12.67 53.46 -53.63
C ARG A 529 -12.24 54.23 -54.88
N ILE A 530 -11.09 53.91 -55.46
CA ILE A 530 -10.54 54.62 -56.63
C ILE A 530 -11.05 54.04 -57.95
N CYS A 531 -11.31 52.74 -58.04
CA CYS A 531 -11.86 52.11 -59.25
C CYS A 531 -13.38 52.23 -59.37
N THR A 532 -14.08 52.85 -58.39
CA THR A 532 -15.53 53.03 -58.42
C THR A 532 -15.93 54.33 -59.12
N GLY A 533 -16.95 54.23 -59.98
CA GLY A 533 -17.48 55.31 -60.80
C GLY A 533 -18.65 54.79 -61.64
N SER A 534 -19.42 55.69 -62.26
CA SER A 534 -20.42 55.31 -63.27
C SER A 534 -20.01 55.94 -64.60
N PRO A 535 -19.38 55.17 -65.52
CA PRO A 535 -19.07 53.74 -65.46
C PRO A 535 -17.88 53.37 -64.54
N ARG A 536 -17.81 52.11 -64.08
CA ARG A 536 -16.71 51.59 -63.26
C ARG A 536 -15.39 51.77 -64.02
N MET A 537 -14.38 52.34 -63.38
CA MET A 537 -13.15 52.74 -64.06
C MET A 537 -12.19 51.57 -64.27
N CYS A 538 -12.04 50.70 -63.27
CA CYS A 538 -11.12 49.56 -63.33
C CYS A 538 -11.59 48.30 -62.58
N SER A 539 -11.05 47.16 -62.99
CA SER A 539 -10.94 45.92 -62.20
C SER A 539 -9.51 45.75 -61.69
N TYR A 540 -9.33 45.00 -60.62
CA TYR A 540 -8.00 44.80 -60.04
C TYR A 540 -7.85 43.41 -59.42
N THR A 541 -6.60 42.96 -59.35
CA THR A 541 -6.17 41.74 -58.66
C THR A 541 -4.93 42.07 -57.84
N ILE A 542 -4.91 41.63 -56.58
CA ILE A 542 -3.76 41.80 -55.68
C ILE A 542 -3.11 40.43 -55.55
N ALA A 543 -1.89 40.28 -56.08
CA ALA A 543 -1.06 39.10 -55.91
C ALA A 543 0.11 39.40 -54.95
N ASN A 544 0.80 38.36 -54.48
CA ASN A 544 1.90 38.52 -53.53
C ASN A 544 3.11 39.31 -54.10
N ASN A 545 3.18 39.50 -55.42
CA ASN A 545 4.29 40.14 -56.11
C ASN A 545 3.92 41.41 -56.90
N ALA A 546 2.63 41.69 -57.13
CA ALA A 546 2.18 42.88 -57.85
C ALA A 546 0.68 43.16 -57.65
N ILE A 547 0.30 44.43 -57.72
CA ILE A 547 -1.07 44.91 -57.90
C ILE A 547 -1.30 45.06 -59.40
N ARG A 548 -2.25 44.31 -59.96
CA ARG A 548 -2.67 44.46 -61.36
C ARG A 548 -3.98 45.22 -61.43
N VAL A 549 -4.01 46.31 -62.18
CA VAL A 549 -5.19 47.12 -62.45
C VAL A 549 -5.48 47.06 -63.94
N GLN A 550 -6.75 46.85 -64.31
CA GLN A 550 -7.19 46.77 -65.70
C GLN A 550 -8.32 47.77 -65.89
N PHE A 551 -8.24 48.64 -66.90
CA PHE A 551 -9.34 49.57 -67.19
C PHE A 551 -10.56 48.83 -67.73
N THR A 552 -11.76 49.39 -67.56
CA THR A 552 -12.95 48.79 -68.17
C THR A 552 -13.17 49.32 -69.60
N PRO A 553 -13.77 48.51 -70.51
CA PRO A 553 -14.10 48.98 -71.86
C PRO A 553 -15.07 50.17 -71.88
N ALA A 554 -15.85 50.37 -70.81
CA ALA A 554 -16.74 51.51 -70.69
C ALA A 554 -15.97 52.80 -70.38
N TYR A 555 -14.99 52.73 -69.48
CA TYR A 555 -14.14 53.85 -69.13
C TYR A 555 -13.23 54.26 -70.30
N GLU A 556 -12.61 53.31 -71.00
CA GLU A 556 -11.79 53.64 -72.18
C GLU A 556 -12.57 54.31 -73.31
N ARG A 557 -13.82 53.89 -73.55
CA ARG A 557 -14.70 54.55 -74.53
C ARG A 557 -15.03 55.99 -74.13
N GLN A 558 -15.25 56.24 -72.84
CA GLN A 558 -15.47 57.57 -72.32
C GLN A 558 -14.24 58.46 -72.50
N LEU A 559 -13.05 57.95 -72.19
CA LEU A 559 -11.79 58.65 -72.42
C LEU A 559 -11.61 58.98 -73.91
N ARG A 560 -11.76 58.00 -74.81
CA ARG A 560 -11.65 58.23 -76.27
C ARG A 560 -12.62 59.31 -76.77
N THR A 561 -13.88 59.26 -76.33
CA THR A 561 -14.89 60.26 -76.71
C THR A 561 -14.50 61.65 -76.22
N ALA A 562 -14.05 61.77 -74.97
CA ALA A 562 -13.67 63.05 -74.39
C ALA A 562 -12.40 63.64 -75.02
N PHE A 563 -11.43 62.80 -75.42
CA PHE A 563 -10.26 63.25 -76.20
C PHE A 563 -10.64 63.76 -77.59
N VAL A 564 -11.57 63.10 -78.30
CA VAL A 564 -12.06 63.54 -79.62
C VAL A 564 -12.82 64.87 -79.53
N VAL A 565 -13.70 65.01 -78.53
CA VAL A 565 -14.46 66.25 -78.29
C VAL A 565 -13.54 67.41 -77.87
N GLY A 566 -12.54 67.15 -77.04
CA GLY A 566 -11.57 68.15 -76.60
C GLY A 566 -10.68 68.71 -77.71
N GLN A 567 -10.31 67.88 -78.70
CA GLN A 567 -9.56 68.33 -79.88
C GLN A 567 -10.40 69.19 -80.84
N ALA A 568 -11.73 69.08 -80.79
CA ALA A 568 -12.65 69.87 -81.62
C ALA A 568 -12.87 71.32 -81.11
N GLY A 569 -12.19 71.74 -80.04
CA GLY A 569 -12.14 73.16 -79.60
C GLY A 569 -12.44 73.40 -78.12
N ASP A 570 -12.95 72.41 -77.37
CA ASP A 570 -13.24 72.54 -75.94
C ASP A 570 -12.02 72.15 -75.08
N LYS A 571 -11.13 73.12 -74.89
CA LYS A 571 -9.91 72.97 -74.07
C LYS A 571 -10.22 72.64 -72.60
N SER A 572 -11.41 72.96 -72.09
CA SER A 572 -11.79 72.70 -70.69
C SER A 572 -12.11 71.23 -70.44
N THR A 573 -12.83 70.59 -71.37
CA THR A 573 -13.10 69.15 -71.35
C THR A 573 -11.82 68.32 -71.53
N LEU A 574 -10.90 68.77 -72.40
CA LEU A 574 -9.58 68.14 -72.55
C LEU A 574 -8.75 68.23 -71.26
N GLY A 575 -8.68 69.42 -70.63
CA GLY A 575 -7.95 69.63 -69.38
C GLY A 575 -8.53 68.83 -68.20
N GLY A 576 -9.86 68.69 -68.12
CA GLY A 576 -10.52 67.90 -67.09
C GLY A 576 -10.21 66.39 -67.17
N VAL A 577 -10.12 65.83 -68.38
CA VAL A 577 -9.77 64.42 -68.60
C VAL A 577 -8.31 64.14 -68.26
N VAL A 578 -7.39 65.01 -68.70
CA VAL A 578 -5.96 64.89 -68.36
C VAL A 578 -5.76 64.96 -66.85
N ASN A 579 -6.37 65.94 -66.19
CA ASN A 579 -6.30 66.09 -64.73
C ASN A 579 -6.91 64.87 -64.00
N HIS A 580 -7.99 64.28 -64.53
CA HIS A 580 -8.58 63.07 -63.96
C HIS A 580 -7.65 61.84 -64.08
N ILE A 581 -7.01 61.64 -65.23
CA ILE A 581 -6.04 60.57 -65.45
C ILE A 581 -4.81 60.75 -64.56
N GLU A 582 -4.28 61.96 -64.45
CA GLU A 582 -3.15 62.29 -63.56
C GLU A 582 -3.50 61.99 -62.10
N THR A 583 -4.69 62.44 -61.65
CA THR A 583 -5.17 62.17 -60.28
C THR A 583 -5.31 60.67 -60.03
N LEU A 584 -5.85 59.92 -60.99
CA LEU A 584 -5.98 58.46 -60.90
C LEU A 584 -4.61 57.77 -60.85
N GLN A 585 -3.66 58.20 -61.69
CA GLN A 585 -2.29 57.69 -61.70
C GLN A 585 -1.60 57.93 -60.36
N THR A 586 -1.64 59.16 -59.83
CA THR A 586 -1.05 59.49 -58.53
C THR A 586 -1.70 58.69 -57.40
N ALA A 587 -3.02 58.51 -57.43
CA ALA A 587 -3.73 57.74 -56.43
C ALA A 587 -3.34 56.25 -56.46
N LEU A 588 -3.23 55.65 -57.65
CA LEU A 588 -2.78 54.26 -57.81
C LEU A 588 -1.31 54.07 -57.41
N GLN A 589 -0.43 55.03 -57.77
CA GLN A 589 0.97 55.02 -57.32
C GLN A 589 1.07 55.12 -55.79
N THR A 590 0.27 55.98 -55.16
CA THR A 590 0.20 56.12 -53.70
C THR A 590 -0.27 54.82 -53.04
N ILE A 591 -1.25 54.13 -53.63
CA ILE A 591 -1.67 52.80 -53.14
C ILE A 591 -0.52 51.79 -53.25
N ALA A 592 0.21 51.79 -54.36
CA ALA A 592 1.33 50.89 -54.60
C ALA A 592 2.50 51.14 -53.62
N ASP A 593 2.83 52.41 -53.37
CA ASP A 593 3.81 52.84 -52.37
C ASP A 593 3.38 52.41 -50.96
N ASN A 594 2.12 52.67 -50.58
CA ASN A 594 1.59 52.28 -49.27
C ASN A 594 1.53 50.76 -49.07
N ALA A 595 1.32 50.01 -50.14
CA ALA A 595 1.28 48.55 -50.12
C ALA A 595 2.68 47.90 -50.23
N GLY A 596 3.70 48.66 -50.65
CA GLY A 596 5.03 48.13 -50.95
C GLY A 596 5.04 47.11 -52.09
N LEU A 597 4.05 47.16 -53.00
CA LEU A 597 3.90 46.23 -54.12
C LEU A 597 4.01 46.96 -55.47
N PRO A 598 4.73 46.39 -56.45
CA PRO A 598 4.72 46.88 -57.82
C PRO A 598 3.30 46.99 -58.37
N LEU A 599 3.02 48.04 -59.11
CA LEU A 599 1.76 48.28 -59.80
C LEU A 599 1.94 48.08 -61.30
N GLU A 600 1.03 47.31 -61.91
CA GLU A 600 0.93 47.11 -63.35
C GLU A 600 -0.48 47.52 -63.80
N VAL A 601 -0.56 48.40 -64.80
CA VAL A 601 -1.81 48.91 -65.36
C VAL A 601 -1.99 48.41 -66.79
N TYR A 602 -3.09 47.72 -67.06
CA TYR A 602 -3.40 47.10 -68.35
C TYR A 602 -4.60 47.75 -69.04
N SER A 603 -4.63 47.64 -70.38
CA SER A 603 -5.76 47.99 -71.25
C SER A 603 -7.02 47.18 -70.96
N ALA A 604 -8.16 47.63 -71.49
CA ALA A 604 -9.44 47.00 -71.25
C ALA A 604 -9.57 45.56 -71.78
N ASP A 605 -8.78 45.17 -72.78
CA ASP A 605 -8.68 43.80 -73.25
C ASP A 605 -7.63 42.96 -72.50
N GLY A 606 -6.86 43.58 -71.59
CA GLY A 606 -5.84 42.94 -70.76
C GLY A 606 -4.58 42.53 -71.54
N SER A 607 -4.46 42.89 -72.82
CA SER A 607 -3.38 42.44 -73.70
C SER A 607 -2.16 43.36 -73.67
N GLU A 608 -2.33 44.64 -73.30
CA GLU A 608 -1.30 45.67 -73.34
C GLU A 608 -1.03 46.26 -71.96
N LEU A 609 0.24 46.30 -71.54
CA LEU A 609 0.69 46.99 -70.33
C LEU A 609 0.82 48.50 -70.65
N ILE A 610 -0.12 49.29 -70.13
CA ILE A 610 -0.19 50.74 -70.31
C ILE A 610 0.84 51.46 -69.44
N GLY A 611 1.12 50.93 -68.25
CA GLY A 611 2.08 51.53 -67.34
C GLY A 611 2.46 50.60 -66.21
N SER A 612 3.67 50.80 -65.68
CA SER A 612 4.13 50.13 -64.48
C SER A 612 4.74 51.14 -63.51
N PHE A 613 4.64 50.84 -62.23
CA PHE A 613 5.25 51.62 -61.17
C PHE A 613 5.81 50.67 -60.13
N ASN A 614 7.10 50.84 -59.81
CA ASN A 614 7.75 50.07 -58.76
C ASN A 614 7.92 51.00 -57.55
N PRO A 615 7.27 50.71 -56.41
CA PRO A 615 7.43 51.51 -55.22
C PRO A 615 8.91 51.50 -54.79
N LYS A 616 9.38 52.63 -54.25
CA LYS A 616 10.76 52.70 -53.76
C LYS A 616 10.81 51.95 -52.43
N GLY A 617 11.65 50.92 -52.39
CA GLY A 617 11.95 50.15 -51.17
C GLY A 617 12.51 51.03 -50.06
#